data_AF-A0A0H3EH53-F1
#
_entry.id   AF-A0A0H3EH53-F1
#
_cell.length_a   1.000
_cell.length_b   1.000
_cell.length_c   1.000
_cell.angle_alpha   90.00
_cell.angle_beta   90.00
_cell.angle_gamma   90.00
#
_symmetry.space_group_name_H-M   'P 1'
#
loop_
_entity.id
_entity.type
_entity.pdbx_description
1 polymer ?
#
loop_
_entity_poly.entity_id
_entity_poly.type
_entity_poly.pdbx_seq_one_letter_code
_entity_poly.pdbx_strand_id
1 'polypeptide(L)' 'MYKKDVIDHFGTQRAVAKALGISDAAVSQWKEVIPEKDAYRLEVVTAGALKYQESAYRKAA' A
#
# COMPACT_ATOMS: atom_id res chain seq x y z
N MET A 1 3.73 5.76 1.86
CA MET A 1 2.82 5.55 0.71
C MET A 1 1.39 5.80 1.17
N TYR A 2 0.62 6.62 0.44
CA TYR A 2 -0.75 6.94 0.83
C TYR A 2 -1.75 5.92 0.29
N LYS A 3 -2.75 5.59 1.11
CA LYS A 3 -3.84 4.66 0.74
C LYS A 3 -4.57 5.12 -0.52
N LYS A 4 -4.80 6.43 -0.62
CA LYS A 4 -5.50 7.02 -1.76
C LYS A 4 -4.76 6.77 -3.07
N ASP A 5 -3.44 7.03 -3.10
CA ASP A 5 -2.62 6.81 -4.30
C ASP A 5 -2.64 5.34 -4.75
N VAL A 6 -2.61 4.42 -3.79
CA VAL A 6 -2.70 2.97 -4.05
C VAL A 6 -4.06 2.63 -4.66
N ILE A 7 -5.16 3.10 -4.06
CA ILE A 7 -6.50 2.83 -4.58
C ILE A 7 -6.68 3.46 -5.96
N ASP A 8 -6.18 4.69 -6.18
CA ASP A 8 -6.27 5.39 -7.47
C ASP A 8 -5.46 4.65 -8.55
N HIS A 9 -4.29 4.07 -8.22
CA HIS A 9 -3.49 3.25 -9.13
C HIS A 9 -4.16 1.93 -9.53
N PHE A 10 -4.73 1.21 -8.55
CA PHE A 10 -5.39 -0.08 -8.77
C PHE A 10 -6.88 0.05 -9.16
N GLY A 11 -7.43 1.26 -9.09
CA GLY A 11 -8.84 1.60 -9.31
C GLY A 11 -9.79 1.20 -8.17
N THR A 12 -9.56 0.07 -7.49
CA THR A 12 -10.44 -0.41 -6.41
C THR A 12 -9.68 -1.06 -5.26
N GLN A 13 -10.22 -1.00 -4.05
CA GLN A 13 -9.67 -1.71 -2.88
C GLN A 13 -9.57 -3.22 -3.09
N ARG A 14 -10.50 -3.82 -3.86
CA ARG A 14 -10.52 -5.25 -4.14
C ARG A 14 -9.35 -5.66 -5.05
N ALA A 15 -8.99 -4.81 -6.01
CA ALA A 15 -7.83 -5.04 -6.86
C ALA A 15 -6.53 -4.99 -6.05
N VAL A 16 -6.41 -4.04 -5.11
CA VAL A 16 -5.29 -3.96 -4.17
C VAL A 16 -5.18 -5.22 -3.30
N ALA A 17 -6.31 -5.65 -2.72
CA ALA A 17 -6.38 -6.85 -1.88
C ALA A 17 -5.93 -8.10 -2.66
N LYS A 18 -6.40 -8.25 -3.90
CA LYS A 18 -6.00 -9.34 -4.82
C LYS A 18 -4.51 -9.27 -5.16
N ALA A 19 -3.98 -8.09 -5.42
CA ALA A 19 -2.57 -7.87 -5.73
C ALA A 19 -1.65 -8.25 -4.55
N LEU A 20 -2.09 -8.01 -3.32
CA LEU A 20 -1.36 -8.32 -2.10
C LEU A 20 -1.66 -9.71 -1.52
N GLY A 21 -2.67 -10.41 -2.02
CA GLY A 21 -3.14 -11.68 -1.46
C GLY A 21 -3.73 -11.56 -0.06
N ILE A 22 -4.32 -10.39 0.27
CA ILE A 22 -4.97 -10.12 1.56
C ILE A 22 -6.48 -9.94 1.39
N SER A 23 -7.21 -9.84 2.51
CA SER A 23 -8.64 -9.54 2.47
C SER A 23 -8.91 -8.06 2.14
N ASP A 24 -10.07 -7.80 1.55
CA ASP A 24 -10.60 -6.44 1.35
C ASP A 24 -10.81 -5.70 2.69
N ALA A 25 -11.15 -6.41 3.75
CA ALA A 25 -11.20 -5.89 5.12
C ALA A 25 -9.83 -5.38 5.61
N ALA A 26 -8.72 -6.02 5.25
CA ALA A 26 -7.39 -5.54 5.62
C ALA A 26 -7.07 -4.19 4.92
N VAL A 27 -7.42 -4.07 3.64
CA VAL A 27 -7.27 -2.82 2.88
C VAL A 27 -8.17 -1.71 3.43
N SER A 28 -9.39 -2.03 3.88
CA SER A 28 -10.29 -1.05 4.46
C SER A 28 -9.76 -0.50 5.80
N GLN A 29 -9.08 -1.33 6.59
CA GLN A 29 -8.47 -0.96 7.88
C GLN A 29 -7.21 -0.09 7.76
N TRP A 30 -6.61 0.01 6.56
CA TRP A 30 -5.49 0.92 6.37
C TRP A 30 -5.88 2.37 6.69
N LYS A 31 -4.98 3.07 7.38
CA LYS A 31 -5.05 4.51 7.65
C LYS A 31 -4.68 5.31 6.40
N GLU A 32 -4.49 6.61 6.56
CA GLU A 32 -4.02 7.50 5.50
C GLU A 32 -2.70 7.00 4.88
N VAL A 33 -1.74 6.66 5.74
CA VAL A 33 -0.50 5.98 5.37
C VAL A 33 -0.71 4.48 5.55
N ILE A 34 -0.47 3.70 4.50
CA ILE A 34 -0.61 2.24 4.53
C ILE A 34 0.53 1.61 5.34
N PRO A 35 0.36 0.42 5.93
CA PRO A 35 1.44 -0.26 6.67
C PRO A 35 2.70 -0.46 5.82
N GLU A 36 3.86 -0.35 6.47
CA GLU A 36 5.18 -0.47 5.84
C GLU A 36 5.34 -1.78 5.05
N LYS A 37 4.96 -2.90 5.66
CA LYS A 37 5.03 -4.23 5.04
C LYS A 37 4.21 -4.33 3.75
N ASP A 38 3.04 -3.70 3.73
CA ASP A 38 2.16 -3.71 2.56
C ASP A 38 2.70 -2.76 1.48
N ALA A 39 3.24 -1.61 1.88
CA ALA A 39 3.88 -0.66 0.96
C ALA A 39 5.07 -1.27 0.22
N TYR A 40 5.91 -2.03 0.92
CA TYR A 40 7.04 -2.75 0.31
C TYR A 40 6.56 -3.82 -0.69
N ARG A 41 5.54 -4.60 -0.32
CA ARG A 41 4.94 -5.59 -1.24
C ARG A 41 4.33 -4.93 -2.47
N LEU A 42 3.66 -3.79 -2.31
CA LEU A 42 3.07 -3.05 -3.42
C LEU A 42 4.12 -2.54 -4.39
N GLU A 43 5.27 -2.06 -3.91
CA GLU A 43 6.36 -1.64 -4.79
C GLU A 43 6.81 -2.80 -5.69
N VAL A 44 6.98 -4.00 -5.13
CA VAL A 44 7.35 -5.20 -5.89
C VAL A 44 6.25 -5.60 -6.89
N VAL A 45 4.98 -5.63 -6.45
CA VAL A 45 3.85 -6.05 -7.30
C VAL A 45 3.58 -5.04 -8.43
N THR A 46 3.80 -3.76 -8.18
CA THR A 46 3.64 -2.70 -9.17
C THR A 46 4.90 -2.45 -10.01
N ALA A 47 5.92 -3.30 -9.88
CA ALA A 47 7.20 -3.17 -10.57
C ALA A 47 7.82 -1.75 -10.43
N GLY A 48 7.67 -1.15 -9.24
CA GLY A 48 8.20 0.19 -8.93
C GLY A 48 7.32 1.37 -9.33
N ALA A 49 6.08 1.15 -9.81
CA ALA A 49 5.15 2.25 -10.10
C ALA A 49 4.73 3.00 -8.83
N LEU A 50 4.52 2.28 -7.72
CA LEU A 50 4.31 2.85 -6.40
C LEU A 50 5.60 2.73 -5.58
N LYS A 51 6.31 3.84 -5.39
CA LYS A 51 7.59 3.84 -4.68
C LYS A 51 7.40 3.80 -3.17
N TYR A 52 8.11 2.86 -2.54
CA TYR A 52 8.24 2.85 -1.09
C TYR A 52 9.16 4.01 -0.66
N GLN A 53 8.76 4.73 0.38
CA GLN A 53 9.58 5.80 0.96
C GLN A 53 9.77 5.50 2.45
N GLU A 54 10.97 5.03 2.78
CA GLU A 54 11.34 4.67 4.17
C GLU A 54 11.21 5.86 5.12
N SER A 55 11.44 7.09 4.63
CA SER A 55 11.25 8.33 5.39
C SER A 55 9.81 8.54 5.90
N ALA A 56 8.80 7.95 5.24
CA ALA A 56 7.41 8.03 5.68
C ALA A 56 7.10 7.07 6.86
N TYR A 57 7.97 6.08 7.11
CA TYR A 57 7.76 5.02 8.10
C TYR A 57 8.77 5.08 9.24
N ARG A 58 9.96 5.61 8.97
CA ARG A 58 11.00 5.82 9.96
C ARG A 58 10.59 6.95 10.90
N LYS A 59 10.02 6.60 12.05
CA LYS A 59 10.02 7.52 13.20
C LYS A 59 11.48 7.72 13.62
N ALA A 60 11.93 8.98 13.61
CA ALA A 60 13.20 9.35 14.21
C ALA A 60 13.22 8.83 15.66
N ALA A 61 14.26 8.05 15.98
CA ALA A 61 14.59 7.65 17.34
C ALA A 61 15.08 8.87 18.14
#